data_AF-A0A7K4NRY9-F1
#
_entry.id   AF-A0A7K4NRY9-F1
#
_cell.length_a   1.000
_cell.length_b   1.000
_cell.length_c   1.000
_cell.angle_alpha   90.00
_cell.angle_beta   90.00
_cell.angle_gamma   90.00
#
_symmetry.space_group_name_H-M   'P 1'
#
loop_
_entity.id
_entity.type
_entity.pdbx_description
1 polymer ?
#
loop_
_entity_poly.entity_id
_entity_poly.type
_entity_poly.pdbx_seq_one_letter_code
_entity_poly.pdbx_strand_id
1 'polypeptide(L)'
;PVTAQINKAHVVGIRLDDTALLFLSLSPHGMEDVPVIIKTEIEQIAKNRNFQRALIVDTHNAMGGEISQVDSQDLLTAAKNVLDILITKTNHPLQYGYANSQSLNIQTNDLAGGGIGMLCLAFDQKKYFLCWADANNMENGVREKIITHLENNGCELVEMFTSDTHSTTMGVRNRNGYHELGSVTKSERLANWCLSIAKQAEENTAPGKFEILENSAKVRIMGTGIFEHLSRALDSSLKMTQGFMILCTGIFLLSIFLWF
;
A
#
# COMPACT_ATOMS: atom_id res chain seq x y z
N PRO A 1 -18.94 6.57 -2.01
CA PRO A 1 -17.84 5.93 -2.79
C PRO A 1 -18.41 5.33 -4.07
N VAL A 2 -17.56 5.10 -5.06
CA VAL A 2 -17.89 4.37 -6.30
C VAL A 2 -16.81 3.35 -6.53
N THR A 3 -17.20 2.13 -6.91
CA THR A 3 -16.25 1.06 -7.21
C THR A 3 -16.43 0.63 -8.65
N ALA A 4 -15.32 0.40 -9.36
CA ALA A 4 -15.31 -0.29 -10.63
C ALA A 4 -14.28 -1.41 -10.60
N GLN A 5 -14.63 -2.54 -11.21
CA GLN A 5 -13.74 -3.68 -11.36
C GLN A 5 -13.65 -4.07 -12.83
N ILE A 6 -12.44 -4.21 -13.35
CA ILE A 6 -12.13 -4.71 -14.69
C ILE A 6 -11.16 -5.87 -14.51
N ASN A 7 -11.62 -7.09 -14.79
CA ASN A 7 -10.86 -8.31 -14.52
C ASN A 7 -10.37 -8.35 -13.05
N LYS A 8 -9.05 -8.30 -12.84
CA LYS A 8 -8.41 -8.26 -11.52
C LYS A 8 -8.30 -6.86 -10.93
N ALA A 9 -8.36 -5.82 -11.76
CA ALA A 9 -8.17 -4.45 -11.35
C ALA A 9 -9.41 -3.91 -10.65
N HIS A 10 -9.22 -3.45 -9.43
CA HIS A 10 -10.25 -2.87 -8.59
C HIS A 10 -9.87 -1.43 -8.26
N VAL A 11 -10.76 -0.49 -8.58
CA VAL A 11 -10.58 0.92 -8.24
C VAL A 11 -11.77 1.41 -7.44
N VAL A 12 -11.48 2.01 -6.29
CA VAL A 12 -12.48 2.68 -5.47
C VAL A 12 -12.24 4.18 -5.51
N GLY A 13 -13.28 4.95 -5.75
CA GLY A 13 -13.22 6.40 -5.80
C GLY A 13 -14.13 7.09 -4.81
N ILE A 14 -13.64 8.20 -4.28
CA ILE A 14 -14.39 9.15 -3.46
C ILE A 14 -14.19 10.53 -4.07
N ARG A 15 -15.27 11.30 -4.20
CA ARG A 15 -15.21 12.70 -4.61
C ARG A 15 -15.39 13.59 -3.39
N LEU A 16 -14.39 14.42 -3.12
CA LEU A 16 -14.39 15.46 -2.10
C LEU A 16 -14.38 16.80 -2.85
N ASP A 17 -15.55 17.41 -2.97
CA ASP A 17 -15.81 18.57 -3.83
C ASP A 17 -15.32 18.36 -5.28
N ASP A 18 -14.27 19.07 -5.68
CA ASP A 18 -13.64 19.02 -7.00
C ASP A 18 -12.40 18.11 -7.06
N THR A 19 -12.12 17.39 -5.98
CA THR A 19 -11.00 16.46 -5.89
C THR A 19 -11.48 15.02 -5.90
N ALA A 20 -10.87 14.19 -6.75
CA ALA A 20 -11.05 12.75 -6.73
C ALA A 20 -9.95 12.09 -5.88
N LEU A 21 -10.33 11.19 -4.98
CA LEU A 21 -9.43 10.26 -4.30
C LEU A 21 -9.68 8.86 -4.87
N LEU A 22 -8.66 8.22 -5.42
CA LEU A 22 -8.75 6.93 -6.09
C LEU A 22 -7.81 5.93 -5.44
N PHE A 23 -8.35 4.81 -4.98
CA PHE A 23 -7.60 3.68 -4.44
C PHE A 23 -7.47 2.62 -5.52
N LEU A 24 -6.24 2.28 -5.90
CA LEU A 24 -5.94 1.28 -6.91
C LEU A 24 -5.53 -0.01 -6.21
N SER A 25 -6.10 -1.14 -6.61
CA SER A 25 -5.81 -2.44 -6.02
C SER A 25 -5.94 -3.55 -7.06
N LEU A 26 -5.07 -4.57 -6.97
CA LEU A 26 -5.22 -5.87 -7.63
C LEU A 26 -5.58 -6.98 -6.63
N SER A 27 -5.91 -6.63 -5.37
CA SER A 27 -6.23 -7.60 -4.34
C SER A 27 -7.42 -8.48 -4.75
N PRO A 28 -7.37 -9.82 -4.52
CA PRO A 28 -6.36 -10.57 -3.76
C PRO A 28 -5.16 -11.10 -4.59
N HIS A 29 -5.00 -10.67 -5.84
CA HIS A 29 -3.95 -11.19 -6.73
C HIS A 29 -2.56 -10.58 -6.48
N GLY A 30 -2.51 -9.45 -5.77
CA GLY A 30 -1.28 -8.78 -5.41
C GLY A 30 -0.77 -7.81 -6.47
N MET A 31 -0.10 -6.77 -6.01
CA MET A 31 0.65 -5.82 -6.84
C MET A 31 1.80 -5.23 -6.04
N GLU A 32 2.86 -4.84 -6.74
CA GLU A 32 3.88 -3.93 -6.21
C GLU A 32 3.48 -2.47 -6.52
N ASP A 33 4.45 -1.57 -6.61
CA ASP A 33 4.25 -0.15 -6.86
C ASP A 33 3.45 0.14 -8.13
N VAL A 34 2.50 1.08 -8.03
CA VAL A 34 1.80 1.67 -9.17
C VAL A 34 2.77 2.50 -10.01
N PRO A 35 3.01 2.16 -11.29
CA PRO A 35 3.90 2.92 -12.15
C PRO A 35 3.46 4.38 -12.32
N VAL A 36 4.44 5.29 -12.35
CA VAL A 36 4.21 6.75 -12.52
C VAL A 36 3.39 7.09 -13.77
N ILE A 37 3.50 6.29 -14.83
CA ILE A 37 2.71 6.47 -16.04
C ILE A 37 1.21 6.30 -15.78
N ILE A 38 0.80 5.33 -14.96
CA ILE A 38 -0.62 5.11 -14.59
C ILE A 38 -1.14 6.33 -13.82
N LYS A 39 -0.38 6.80 -12.82
CA LYS A 39 -0.70 8.03 -12.08
C LYS A 39 -0.93 9.21 -13.02
N THR A 40 0.03 9.44 -13.93
CA THR A 40 -0.01 10.58 -14.85
C THR A 40 -1.22 10.50 -15.79
N GLU A 41 -1.54 9.33 -16.32
CA GLU A 41 -2.70 9.13 -17.19
C GLU A 41 -4.03 9.33 -16.44
N ILE A 42 -4.16 8.80 -15.21
CA ILE A 42 -5.34 9.01 -14.37
C ILE A 42 -5.54 10.50 -14.06
N GLU A 43 -4.47 11.23 -13.74
CA GLU A 43 -4.53 12.67 -13.52
C GLU A 43 -5.01 13.44 -14.76
N GLN A 44 -4.56 13.05 -15.95
CA GLN A 44 -5.06 13.64 -17.21
C GLN A 44 -6.53 13.31 -17.45
N ILE A 45 -6.97 12.07 -17.20
CA ILE A 45 -8.37 11.67 -17.33
C ILE A 45 -9.24 12.48 -16.37
N ALA A 46 -8.84 12.62 -15.11
CA ALA A 46 -9.56 13.38 -14.09
C ALA A 46 -9.67 14.87 -14.47
N LYS A 47 -8.57 15.47 -14.95
CA LYS A 47 -8.57 16.86 -15.44
C LYS A 47 -9.55 17.05 -16.60
N ASN A 48 -9.61 16.10 -17.54
CA ASN A 48 -10.58 16.10 -18.64
C ASN A 48 -12.04 15.90 -18.18
N ARG A 49 -12.28 15.59 -16.90
CA ARG A 49 -13.60 15.49 -16.26
C ARG A 49 -13.86 16.63 -15.27
N ASN A 50 -13.11 17.71 -15.36
CA ASN A 50 -13.23 18.91 -14.53
C ASN A 50 -12.93 18.69 -13.03
N PHE A 51 -12.21 17.63 -12.67
CA PHE A 51 -11.60 17.56 -11.35
C PHE A 51 -10.42 18.53 -11.30
N GLN A 52 -10.31 19.33 -10.24
CA GLN A 52 -9.14 20.19 -10.01
C GLN A 52 -7.92 19.35 -9.63
N ARG A 53 -8.14 18.27 -8.87
CA ARG A 53 -7.09 17.38 -8.37
C ARG A 53 -7.55 15.93 -8.42
N ALA A 54 -6.60 15.03 -8.63
CA ALA A 54 -6.76 13.60 -8.43
C ALA A 54 -5.65 13.11 -7.51
N LEU A 55 -6.02 12.46 -6.41
CA LEU A 55 -5.12 11.83 -5.47
C LEU A 55 -5.20 10.33 -5.70
N ILE A 56 -4.07 9.73 -6.10
CA ILE A 56 -3.97 8.31 -6.39
C ILE A 56 -3.31 7.64 -5.19
N VAL A 57 -3.99 6.66 -4.62
CA VAL A 57 -3.53 5.85 -3.50
C VAL A 57 -3.10 4.49 -4.03
N ASP A 58 -1.82 4.21 -3.89
CA ASP A 58 -1.30 2.86 -3.95
C ASP A 58 -1.67 2.13 -2.66
N THR A 59 -2.41 1.03 -2.77
CA THR A 59 -3.05 0.43 -1.59
C THR A 59 -2.16 -0.55 -0.84
N HIS A 60 -1.17 -1.15 -1.49
CA HIS A 60 -0.31 -2.20 -0.89
C HIS A 60 -1.08 -3.24 -0.06
N ASN A 61 -2.31 -3.56 -0.48
CA ASN A 61 -3.25 -4.38 0.28
C ASN A 61 -3.31 -5.85 -0.18
N ALA A 62 -2.37 -6.24 -1.03
CA ALA A 62 -2.07 -7.61 -1.41
C ALA A 62 -0.64 -7.65 -1.96
N MET A 63 0.18 -8.53 -1.42
CA MET A 63 1.54 -8.78 -1.89
C MET A 63 1.53 -9.45 -3.27
N GLY A 64 2.33 -8.91 -4.20
CA GLY A 64 2.35 -9.39 -5.58
C GLY A 64 3.69 -9.22 -6.29
N GLY A 65 3.61 -8.97 -7.60
CA GLY A 65 4.76 -8.62 -8.42
C GLY A 65 4.48 -7.33 -9.17
N GLU A 66 5.41 -6.96 -10.05
CA GLU A 66 5.22 -5.81 -10.95
C GLU A 66 3.89 -5.90 -11.70
N ILE A 67 3.20 -4.76 -11.79
CA ILE A 67 1.93 -4.66 -12.49
C ILE A 67 2.15 -4.93 -13.97
N SER A 68 1.48 -5.95 -14.51
CA SER A 68 1.58 -6.28 -15.93
C SER A 68 0.99 -5.17 -16.81
N GLN A 69 1.34 -5.16 -18.10
CA GLN A 69 0.76 -4.19 -19.03
C GLN A 69 -0.77 -4.35 -19.16
N VAL A 70 -1.28 -5.59 -19.06
CA VAL A 70 -2.72 -5.87 -19.10
C VAL A 70 -3.39 -5.32 -17.85
N ASP A 71 -2.86 -5.63 -16.67
CA ASP A 71 -3.42 -5.14 -15.41
C ASP A 71 -3.33 -3.59 -15.31
N SER A 72 -2.28 -2.99 -15.88
CA SER A 72 -2.14 -1.53 -16.00
C SER A 72 -3.28 -0.92 -16.82
N GLN A 73 -3.61 -1.51 -17.97
CA GLN A 73 -4.70 -1.05 -18.82
C GLN A 73 -6.07 -1.25 -18.15
N ASP A 74 -6.23 -2.34 -17.41
CA ASP A 74 -7.45 -2.62 -16.64
C ASP A 74 -7.63 -1.60 -15.51
N LEU A 75 -6.57 -1.26 -14.77
CA LEU A 75 -6.57 -0.20 -13.75
C LEU A 75 -6.95 1.16 -14.33
N LEU A 76 -6.38 1.53 -15.48
CA LEU A 76 -6.72 2.78 -16.18
C LEU A 76 -8.20 2.82 -16.59
N THR A 77 -8.71 1.69 -17.10
CA THR A 77 -10.10 1.56 -17.51
C THR A 77 -11.05 1.64 -16.31
N ALA A 78 -10.72 0.95 -15.22
CA ALA A 78 -11.48 1.01 -13.96
C ALA A 78 -11.47 2.43 -13.37
N ALA A 79 -10.31 3.09 -13.31
CA ALA A 79 -10.18 4.46 -12.83
C ALA A 79 -10.99 5.45 -13.68
N LYS A 80 -10.96 5.32 -15.01
CA LYS A 80 -11.79 6.11 -15.91
C LYS A 80 -13.28 5.93 -15.61
N ASN A 81 -13.75 4.69 -15.46
CA ASN A 81 -15.16 4.41 -15.14
C ASN A 81 -15.56 5.02 -13.81
N VAL A 82 -14.70 4.93 -12.79
CA VAL A 82 -14.95 5.56 -11.48
C VAL A 82 -15.07 7.07 -11.60
N LEU A 83 -14.15 7.74 -12.32
CA LEU A 83 -14.18 9.19 -12.54
C LEU A 83 -15.44 9.63 -13.32
N ASP A 84 -15.81 8.88 -14.36
CA ASP A 84 -17.01 9.11 -15.18
C ASP A 84 -18.29 9.02 -14.34
N ILE A 85 -18.34 8.11 -13.35
CA ILE A 85 -19.49 7.99 -12.44
C ILE A 85 -19.43 9.08 -11.36
N LEU A 86 -18.28 9.35 -10.75
CA LEU A 86 -18.14 10.29 -9.63
C LEU A 86 -18.61 11.70 -9.97
N ILE A 87 -18.35 12.17 -11.20
CA ILE A 87 -18.75 13.52 -11.64
C ILE A 87 -20.28 13.67 -11.75
N THR A 88 -21.01 12.56 -11.89
CA THR A 88 -22.48 12.55 -11.98
C THR A 88 -23.17 12.48 -10.61
N LYS A 89 -22.42 12.20 -9.54
CA LYS A 89 -22.98 12.03 -8.19
C LYS A 89 -23.33 13.37 -7.56
N THR A 90 -24.39 13.39 -6.75
CA THR A 90 -24.78 14.54 -5.93
C THR A 90 -23.85 14.75 -4.74
N ASN A 91 -23.65 16.00 -4.34
CA ASN A 91 -22.90 16.35 -3.14
C ASN A 91 -23.77 16.20 -1.89
N HIS A 92 -23.14 15.77 -0.79
CA HIS A 92 -23.77 15.69 0.52
C HIS A 92 -22.86 16.37 1.56
N PRO A 93 -23.43 16.98 2.62
CA PRO A 93 -22.62 17.49 3.72
C PRO A 93 -21.76 16.37 4.33
N LEU A 94 -20.47 16.65 4.51
CA LEU A 94 -19.53 15.69 5.07
C LEU A 94 -19.71 15.62 6.60
N GLN A 95 -19.92 14.41 7.10
CA GLN A 95 -19.66 14.07 8.48
C GLN A 95 -18.57 13.00 8.51
N TYR A 96 -17.64 13.13 9.45
CA TYR A 96 -16.60 12.12 9.61
C TYR A 96 -16.27 11.90 11.07
N GLY A 97 -15.80 10.70 11.37
CA GLY A 97 -15.25 10.33 12.67
C GLY A 97 -13.99 9.50 12.48
N TYR A 98 -13.09 9.58 13.46
CA TYR A 98 -11.81 8.89 13.39
C TYR A 98 -11.54 8.17 14.72
N ALA A 99 -10.92 7.01 14.62
CA ALA A 99 -10.34 6.30 15.74
C ALA A 99 -9.10 5.54 15.29
N ASN A 100 -8.30 5.10 16.26
CA ASN A 100 -7.09 4.33 16.00
C ASN A 100 -6.87 3.26 17.06
N SER A 101 -5.86 2.43 16.84
CA SER A 101 -5.52 1.29 17.69
C SER A 101 -4.67 1.63 18.92
N GLN A 102 -4.37 2.89 19.22
CA GLN A 102 -3.44 3.26 20.31
C GLN A 102 -3.91 2.72 21.66
N SER A 103 -5.23 2.72 21.92
CA SER A 103 -5.82 2.20 23.15
C SER A 103 -5.81 0.67 23.26
N LEU A 104 -5.53 -0.05 22.16
CA LEU A 104 -5.58 -1.51 22.10
C LEU A 104 -4.27 -2.19 22.53
N ASN A 105 -3.19 -1.43 22.74
CA ASN A 105 -1.86 -1.94 23.12
C ASN A 105 -1.40 -3.12 22.24
N ILE A 106 -1.59 -3.01 20.92
CA ILE A 106 -1.23 -4.06 19.97
C ILE A 106 0.30 -4.16 19.88
N GLN A 107 0.81 -5.38 20.05
CA GLN A 107 2.21 -5.71 19.82
C GLN A 107 2.28 -6.95 18.92
N THR A 108 2.73 -6.75 17.69
CA THR A 108 2.95 -7.81 16.71
C THR A 108 4.08 -7.41 15.75
N ASN A 109 4.66 -8.39 15.08
CA ASN A 109 5.79 -8.16 14.18
C ASN A 109 5.36 -7.74 12.77
N ASP A 110 4.08 -7.87 12.44
CA ASP A 110 3.49 -7.52 11.14
C ASP A 110 2.72 -6.19 11.14
N LEU A 111 2.83 -5.41 12.21
CA LEU A 111 2.25 -4.06 12.36
C LEU A 111 3.28 -3.16 13.06
N ALA A 112 3.56 -2.01 12.47
CA ALA A 112 4.47 -1.00 13.02
C ALA A 112 3.75 -0.06 14.01
N GLY A 113 4.51 0.90 14.55
CA GLY A 113 4.11 1.72 15.70
C GLY A 113 2.93 2.67 15.45
N GLY A 114 2.59 2.97 14.20
CA GLY A 114 1.39 3.73 13.81
C GLY A 114 0.10 2.94 13.97
N GLY A 115 0.19 1.62 14.05
CA GLY A 115 -0.95 0.74 14.29
C GLY A 115 -2.02 0.79 13.18
N ILE A 116 -3.28 0.59 13.55
CA ILE A 116 -4.43 0.69 12.64
C ILE A 116 -5.20 1.98 12.91
N GLY A 117 -5.58 2.70 11.85
CA GLY A 117 -6.47 3.85 11.87
C GLY A 117 -7.74 3.58 11.06
N MET A 118 -8.87 4.10 11.52
CA MET A 118 -10.14 4.00 10.81
C MET A 118 -10.78 5.38 10.67
N LEU A 119 -11.18 5.72 9.44
CA LEU A 119 -11.99 6.88 9.14
C LEU A 119 -13.41 6.41 8.80
N CYS A 120 -14.39 6.89 9.55
CA CYS A 120 -15.82 6.76 9.23
C CYS A 120 -16.25 8.01 8.45
N LEU A 121 -16.75 7.82 7.24
CA LEU A 121 -17.36 8.84 6.40
C LEU A 121 -18.87 8.61 6.41
N ALA A 122 -19.62 9.57 6.94
CA ALA A 122 -21.07 9.48 7.04
C ALA A 122 -21.74 10.54 6.16
N PHE A 123 -22.57 10.06 5.23
CA PHE A 123 -23.39 10.89 4.35
C PHE A 123 -24.57 10.07 3.83
N ASP A 124 -25.67 10.75 3.50
CA ASP A 124 -26.88 10.11 2.96
C ASP A 124 -27.41 8.95 3.83
N GLN A 125 -27.38 9.13 5.16
CA GLN A 125 -27.77 8.12 6.16
C GLN A 125 -26.97 6.81 6.10
N LYS A 126 -25.89 6.76 5.32
CA LYS A 126 -24.96 5.64 5.22
C LYS A 126 -23.62 5.99 5.84
N LYS A 127 -22.91 4.95 6.26
CA LYS A 127 -21.60 5.05 6.89
C LYS A 127 -20.63 4.15 6.15
N TYR A 128 -19.52 4.75 5.77
CA TYR A 128 -18.49 4.16 4.95
C TYR A 128 -17.17 4.22 5.71
N PHE A 129 -16.40 3.13 5.71
CA PHE A 129 -15.17 3.05 6.48
C PHE A 129 -13.95 2.98 5.56
N LEU A 130 -12.89 3.69 5.91
CA LEU A 130 -11.56 3.55 5.30
C LEU A 130 -10.59 3.09 6.39
N CYS A 131 -9.93 1.96 6.15
CA CYS A 131 -9.00 1.37 7.10
C CYS A 131 -7.57 1.55 6.59
N TRP A 132 -6.74 2.21 7.39
CA TRP A 132 -5.30 2.33 7.15
C TRP A 132 -4.54 1.52 8.20
N ALA A 133 -3.49 0.82 7.78
CA ALA A 133 -2.59 0.13 8.70
C ALA A 133 -1.13 0.56 8.46
N ASP A 134 -0.42 0.90 9.54
CA ASP A 134 1.02 1.09 9.52
C ASP A 134 1.70 -0.28 9.45
N ALA A 135 1.74 -0.85 8.26
CA ALA A 135 2.38 -2.10 7.94
C ALA A 135 3.01 -2.00 6.55
N ASN A 136 3.81 -2.99 6.20
CA ASN A 136 4.23 -3.18 4.80
C ASN A 136 3.01 -3.65 3.98
N ASN A 137 3.22 -4.39 2.89
CA ASN A 137 2.18 -5.13 2.19
C ASN A 137 1.27 -5.96 3.12
N MET A 138 0.16 -6.44 2.57
CA MET A 138 -0.78 -7.32 3.25
C MET A 138 -0.78 -8.72 2.63
N GLU A 139 -0.95 -9.76 3.45
CA GLU A 139 -1.11 -11.12 2.97
C GLU A 139 -2.40 -11.27 2.15
N ASN A 140 -2.31 -11.95 1.00
CA ASN A 140 -3.43 -12.09 0.06
C ASN A 140 -4.62 -12.80 0.71
N GLY A 141 -5.81 -12.23 0.56
CA GLY A 141 -7.04 -12.76 1.17
C GLY A 141 -7.35 -12.20 2.57
N VAL A 142 -6.40 -11.52 3.24
CA VAL A 142 -6.66 -10.91 4.56
C VAL A 142 -7.61 -9.73 4.43
N ARG A 143 -7.42 -8.88 3.42
CA ARG A 143 -8.31 -7.77 3.08
C ARG A 143 -9.76 -8.23 2.94
N GLU A 144 -10.00 -9.27 2.15
CA GLU A 144 -11.33 -9.79 1.86
C GLU A 144 -12.01 -10.30 3.13
N LYS A 145 -11.26 -11.02 3.98
CA LYS A 145 -11.78 -11.50 5.27
C LYS A 145 -12.16 -10.35 6.21
N ILE A 146 -11.39 -9.26 6.22
CA ILE A 146 -11.68 -8.08 7.04
C ILE A 146 -12.93 -7.37 6.49
N ILE A 147 -13.02 -7.16 5.18
CA ILE A 147 -14.21 -6.57 4.53
C ILE A 147 -15.47 -7.37 4.90
N THR A 148 -15.47 -8.69 4.65
CA THR A 148 -16.62 -9.56 4.96
C THR A 148 -16.97 -9.53 6.45
N HIS A 149 -15.98 -9.50 7.35
CA HIS A 149 -16.24 -9.44 8.78
C HIS A 149 -16.88 -8.11 9.20
N LEU A 150 -16.41 -6.97 8.67
CA LEU A 150 -17.00 -5.67 8.96
C LEU A 150 -18.42 -5.55 8.39
N GLU A 151 -18.64 -6.02 7.16
CA GLU A 151 -19.97 -6.03 6.51
C GLU A 151 -20.98 -6.83 7.32
N ASN A 152 -20.60 -8.03 7.78
CA ASN A 152 -21.44 -8.87 8.63
C ASN A 152 -21.81 -8.22 9.98
N ASN A 153 -21.09 -7.16 10.39
CA ASN A 153 -21.34 -6.39 11.61
C ASN A 153 -21.87 -4.96 11.32
N GLY A 154 -22.39 -4.74 10.11
CA GLY A 154 -23.03 -3.49 9.70
C GLY A 154 -22.07 -2.34 9.42
N CYS A 155 -20.79 -2.63 9.18
CA CYS A 155 -19.78 -1.64 8.82
C CYS A 155 -19.36 -1.84 7.36
N GLU A 156 -19.71 -0.91 6.48
CA GLU A 156 -19.35 -0.98 5.05
C GLU A 156 -17.90 -0.48 4.84
N LEU A 157 -16.95 -1.40 4.77
CA LEU A 157 -15.54 -1.08 4.54
C LEU A 157 -15.31 -0.81 3.04
N VAL A 158 -15.00 0.44 2.72
CA VAL A 158 -14.77 0.93 1.36
C VAL A 158 -13.45 0.43 0.81
N GLU A 159 -12.39 0.56 1.61
CA GLU A 159 -11.07 0.07 1.25
C GLU A 159 -10.20 -0.11 2.50
N MET A 160 -9.26 -1.06 2.42
CA MET A 160 -8.17 -1.22 3.37
C MET A 160 -6.84 -1.12 2.64
N PHE A 161 -5.92 -0.34 3.19
CA PHE A 161 -4.62 -0.08 2.59
C PHE A 161 -3.55 0.07 3.68
N THR A 162 -2.29 -0.08 3.29
CA THR A 162 -1.17 0.00 4.22
C THR A 162 -0.29 1.21 3.94
N SER A 163 0.62 1.51 4.86
CA SER A 163 1.64 2.55 4.71
C SER A 163 2.82 2.16 3.82
N ASP A 164 2.91 0.88 3.46
CA ASP A 164 4.11 0.24 2.93
C ASP A 164 5.39 0.52 3.73
N THR A 165 5.30 0.46 5.07
CA THR A 165 6.44 0.76 5.93
C THR A 165 7.46 -0.38 5.91
N HIS A 166 8.74 -0.05 5.81
CA HIS A 166 9.83 -1.02 5.99
C HIS A 166 10.27 -1.15 7.46
N SER A 167 9.54 -0.55 8.40
CA SER A 167 9.89 -0.60 9.83
C SER A 167 9.76 -2.00 10.44
N THR A 168 8.95 -2.89 9.83
CA THR A 168 8.76 -4.29 10.24
C THR A 168 9.81 -5.26 9.68
N THR A 169 10.87 -4.76 9.03
CA THR A 169 11.94 -5.58 8.41
C THR A 169 12.99 -6.09 9.40
N MET A 170 13.12 -5.49 10.59
CA MET A 170 14.27 -5.70 11.46
C MET A 170 14.35 -7.15 11.98
N GLY A 171 15.39 -7.88 11.54
CA GLY A 171 15.68 -9.24 11.99
C GLY A 171 14.90 -10.36 11.27
N VAL A 172 14.10 -10.00 10.26
CA VAL A 172 13.32 -10.97 9.49
C VAL A 172 14.21 -11.71 8.49
N ARG A 173 14.13 -13.04 8.49
CA ARG A 173 14.90 -13.93 7.60
C ARG A 173 13.97 -14.79 6.75
N ASN A 174 13.04 -14.16 6.05
CA ASN A 174 12.20 -14.81 5.05
C ASN A 174 12.55 -14.31 3.64
N ARG A 175 11.88 -14.84 2.62
CA ARG A 175 12.10 -14.46 1.21
C ARG A 175 11.86 -12.97 0.95
N ASN A 176 10.91 -12.37 1.66
CA ASN A 176 10.45 -10.99 1.44
C ASN A 176 11.29 -9.97 2.22
N GLY A 177 11.97 -10.38 3.29
CA GLY A 177 12.75 -9.51 4.19
C GLY A 177 11.91 -8.74 5.21
N TYR A 178 10.61 -9.00 5.33
CA TYR A 178 9.67 -8.39 6.28
C TYR A 178 8.47 -9.30 6.54
N HIS A 179 7.66 -8.96 7.55
CA HIS A 179 6.36 -9.59 7.78
C HIS A 179 5.25 -8.70 7.21
N GLU A 180 4.57 -9.17 6.17
CA GLU A 180 3.35 -8.55 5.65
C GLU A 180 2.20 -8.68 6.66
N LEU A 181 1.30 -7.69 6.67
CA LEU A 181 0.15 -7.68 7.58
C LEU A 181 -0.72 -8.92 7.35
N GLY A 182 -0.85 -9.75 8.38
CA GLY A 182 -1.58 -11.02 8.30
C GLY A 182 -0.69 -12.26 8.39
N SER A 183 0.59 -12.13 8.02
CA SER A 183 1.53 -13.27 8.00
C SER A 183 1.86 -13.80 9.41
N VAL A 184 1.74 -12.95 10.44
CA VAL A 184 1.96 -13.31 11.85
C VAL A 184 0.64 -13.23 12.62
N THR A 185 -0.11 -12.14 12.42
CA THR A 185 -1.40 -11.92 13.07
C THR A 185 -2.52 -12.54 12.24
N LYS A 186 -3.20 -13.54 12.80
CA LYS A 186 -4.35 -14.17 12.16
C LYS A 186 -5.41 -13.16 11.72
N SER A 187 -5.98 -13.39 10.54
CA SER A 187 -7.02 -12.55 9.94
C SER A 187 -8.23 -12.32 10.85
N GLU A 188 -8.65 -13.31 11.66
CA GLU A 188 -9.78 -13.09 12.59
C GLU A 188 -9.47 -12.04 13.66
N ARG A 189 -8.22 -12.02 14.14
CA ARG A 189 -7.78 -11.05 15.16
C ARG A 189 -7.69 -9.65 14.57
N LEU A 190 -7.12 -9.52 13.36
CA LEU A 190 -7.10 -8.26 12.62
C LEU A 190 -8.52 -7.73 12.38
N ALA A 191 -9.43 -8.57 11.92
CA ALA A 191 -10.81 -8.21 11.66
C ALA A 191 -11.53 -7.69 12.93
N ASN A 192 -11.33 -8.34 14.08
CA ASN A 192 -11.89 -7.89 15.36
C ASN A 192 -11.32 -6.53 15.80
N TRP A 193 -10.02 -6.29 15.61
CA TRP A 193 -9.43 -4.98 15.87
C TRP A 193 -10.02 -3.91 14.97
N CYS A 194 -10.07 -4.15 13.65
CA CYS A 194 -10.67 -3.23 12.69
C CYS A 194 -12.13 -2.91 13.05
N LEU A 195 -12.93 -3.91 13.44
CA LEU A 195 -14.31 -3.70 13.86
C LEU A 195 -14.42 -2.84 15.12
N SER A 196 -13.60 -3.11 16.14
CA SER A 196 -13.58 -2.30 17.37
C SER A 196 -13.23 -0.84 17.10
N ILE A 197 -12.23 -0.60 16.24
CA ILE A 197 -11.82 0.75 15.85
C ILE A 197 -12.90 1.41 14.97
N ALA A 198 -13.56 0.65 14.09
CA ALA A 198 -14.67 1.15 13.28
C ALA A 198 -15.83 1.63 14.14
N LYS A 199 -16.23 0.90 15.19
CA LYS A 199 -17.28 1.35 16.11
C LYS A 199 -16.89 2.62 16.86
N GLN A 200 -15.64 2.74 17.30
CA GLN A 200 -15.15 3.97 17.92
C GLN A 200 -15.14 5.15 16.92
N ALA A 201 -14.70 4.92 15.68
CA ALA A 201 -14.71 5.95 14.64
C ALA A 201 -16.14 6.40 14.30
N GLU A 202 -17.09 5.46 14.30
CA GLU A 202 -18.52 5.73 14.11
C GLU A 202 -19.09 6.59 15.24
N GLU A 203 -18.78 6.29 16.50
CA GLU A 203 -19.21 7.06 17.67
C GLU A 203 -18.66 8.50 17.67
N ASN A 204 -17.45 8.68 17.14
CA ASN A 204 -16.77 9.99 17.04
C ASN A 204 -17.22 10.84 15.84
N THR A 205 -18.29 10.46 15.14
CA THR A 205 -18.72 11.17 13.93
C THR A 205 -19.25 12.56 14.26
N ALA A 206 -18.72 13.58 13.58
CA ALA A 206 -19.18 14.96 13.67
C ALA A 206 -19.24 15.62 12.28
N PRO A 207 -20.04 16.69 12.12
CA PRO A 207 -19.99 17.52 10.92
C PRO A 207 -18.59 18.09 10.68
N GLY A 208 -18.14 18.02 9.43
CA GLY A 208 -16.77 18.37 9.07
C GLY A 208 -16.67 19.07 7.72
N LYS A 209 -15.50 19.62 7.45
CA LYS A 209 -15.09 20.12 6.14
C LYS A 209 -13.79 19.46 5.75
N PHE A 210 -13.56 19.33 4.46
CA PHE A 210 -12.32 18.84 3.90
C PHE A 210 -11.60 19.98 3.20
N GLU A 211 -10.29 20.09 3.41
CA GLU A 211 -9.42 21.04 2.73
C GLU A 211 -8.10 20.33 2.40
N ILE A 212 -7.54 20.62 1.22
CA ILE A 212 -6.26 20.07 0.79
C ILE A 212 -5.21 21.17 0.92
N LEU A 213 -4.26 20.92 1.82
CA LEU A 213 -3.05 21.71 1.96
C LEU A 213 -1.91 20.97 1.26
N GLU A 214 -1.25 21.64 0.33
CA GLU A 214 -0.12 21.10 -0.40
C GLU A 214 1.16 21.82 0.01
N ASN A 215 2.23 21.06 0.25
CA ASN A 215 3.56 21.60 0.48
C ASN A 215 4.55 20.86 -0.42
N SER A 216 5.40 21.60 -1.11
CA SER A 216 6.41 21.05 -2.02
C SER A 216 7.80 21.37 -1.49
N ALA A 217 8.61 20.32 -1.32
CA ALA A 217 9.99 20.45 -0.87
C ALA A 217 10.94 19.83 -1.90
N LYS A 218 12.00 20.55 -2.24
CA LYS A 218 13.06 20.03 -3.11
C LYS A 218 14.06 19.24 -2.27
N VAL A 219 13.94 17.92 -2.29
CA VAL A 219 14.86 17.01 -1.60
C VAL A 219 15.87 16.40 -2.57
N ARG A 220 17.08 16.08 -2.08
CA ARG A 220 18.06 15.29 -2.84
C ARG A 220 17.86 13.83 -2.45
N ILE A 221 17.49 13.00 -3.43
CA ILE A 221 17.39 11.55 -3.26
C ILE A 221 18.62 10.86 -3.83
N MET A 222 18.84 9.60 -3.43
CA MET A 222 19.84 8.75 -4.05
C MET A 222 19.43 8.47 -5.50
N GLY A 223 20.20 8.97 -6.45
CA GLY A 223 20.00 8.67 -7.87
C GLY A 223 20.50 7.27 -8.24
N THR A 224 20.15 6.82 -9.45
CA THR A 224 20.55 5.52 -10.00
C THR A 224 22.07 5.27 -10.01
N GLY A 225 22.88 6.34 -10.08
CA GLY A 225 24.34 6.24 -10.04
C GLY A 225 24.90 5.57 -8.79
N ILE A 226 24.22 5.65 -7.63
CA ILE A 226 24.70 5.00 -6.41
C ILE A 226 24.66 3.47 -6.54
N PHE A 227 23.60 2.91 -7.14
CA PHE A 227 23.52 1.48 -7.41
C PHE A 227 24.59 1.03 -8.39
N GLU A 228 24.88 1.83 -9.42
CA GLU A 228 26.00 1.55 -10.31
C GLU A 228 27.34 1.55 -9.58
N HIS A 229 27.59 2.53 -8.72
CA HIS A 229 28.83 2.60 -7.94
C HIS A 229 28.96 1.43 -6.96
N LEU A 230 27.88 1.05 -6.28
CA LEU A 230 27.83 -0.13 -5.41
C LEU A 230 28.09 -1.43 -6.18
N SER A 231 27.42 -1.60 -7.33
CA SER A 231 27.59 -2.75 -8.21
C SER A 231 29.04 -2.87 -8.69
N ARG A 232 29.63 -1.77 -9.18
CA ARG A 232 31.03 -1.73 -9.60
C ARG A 232 32.00 -2.04 -8.44
N ALA A 233 31.73 -1.52 -7.24
CA ALA A 233 32.54 -1.81 -6.07
C ALA A 233 32.47 -3.29 -5.66
N LEU A 234 31.28 -3.89 -5.73
CA LEU A 234 31.05 -5.30 -5.43
C LEU A 234 31.74 -6.20 -6.45
N ASP A 235 31.59 -5.93 -7.75
CA ASP A 235 32.30 -6.63 -8.83
C ASP A 235 33.82 -6.56 -8.68
N SER A 236 34.34 -5.38 -8.34
CA SER A 236 35.79 -5.20 -8.13
C SER A 236 36.28 -6.02 -6.93
N SER A 237 35.50 -6.05 -5.85
CA SER A 237 35.81 -6.82 -4.64
C SER A 237 35.78 -8.34 -4.90
N LEU A 238 34.80 -8.80 -5.69
CA LEU A 238 34.70 -10.21 -6.09
C LEU A 238 35.89 -10.62 -6.97
N LYS A 239 36.27 -9.80 -7.95
CA LYS A 239 37.46 -10.06 -8.79
C LYS A 239 38.74 -10.14 -7.97
N MET A 240 38.92 -9.23 -7.02
CA MET A 240 40.06 -9.26 -6.11
C MET A 240 40.07 -10.56 -5.27
N THR A 241 38.91 -10.93 -4.72
CA THR A 241 38.73 -12.16 -3.93
C THR A 241 39.04 -13.41 -4.76
N GLN A 242 38.59 -13.47 -6.01
CA GLN A 242 38.91 -14.57 -6.94
C GLN A 242 40.43 -14.68 -7.18
N GLY A 243 41.11 -13.56 -7.41
CA GLY A 243 42.57 -13.55 -7.56
C GLY A 243 43.30 -14.07 -6.32
N PHE A 244 42.88 -13.63 -5.13
CA PHE A 244 43.40 -14.16 -3.86
C PHE A 244 43.14 -15.65 -3.69
N MET A 245 41.94 -16.14 -4.03
CA MET A 245 41.61 -17.55 -3.94
C MET A 245 42.48 -18.42 -4.87
N ILE A 246 42.72 -17.97 -6.10
CA ILE A 246 43.62 -18.64 -7.05
C ILE A 246 45.04 -18.69 -6.50
N LEU A 247 45.55 -17.57 -5.98
CA LEU A 247 46.86 -17.49 -5.36
C LEU A 247 47.00 -18.44 -4.16
N CYS A 248 46.05 -18.39 -3.23
CA CYS A 248 46.02 -19.28 -2.07
C CYS A 248 45.98 -20.75 -2.47
N THR A 249 45.17 -21.10 -3.48
CA THR A 249 45.11 -22.47 -4.02
C THR A 249 46.44 -22.88 -4.65
N GLY A 250 47.10 -21.98 -5.40
CA GLY A 250 48.41 -22.21 -5.99
C GLY A 250 49.49 -22.45 -4.94
N ILE A 251 49.54 -21.62 -3.89
CA ILE A 251 50.47 -21.78 -2.76
C ILE A 251 50.22 -23.11 -2.03
N PHE A 252 48.95 -23.47 -1.82
CA PHE A 252 48.56 -24.73 -1.17
C PHE A 252 48.98 -25.97 -1.97
N LEU A 253 48.79 -25.96 -3.29
CA LEU A 253 49.26 -27.06 -4.15
C LEU A 253 50.79 -27.16 -4.17
N LEU A 254 51.48 -26.01 -4.18
CA LEU A 254 52.93 -25.96 -4.21
C LEU A 254 53.54 -26.43 -2.88
N SER A 255 52.89 -26.14 -1.74
CA SER A 255 53.32 -26.66 -0.44
C SER A 255 53.14 -28.17 -0.31
N ILE A 256 52.09 -28.76 -0.90
CA ILE A 256 51.93 -30.22 -0.99
C ILE A 256 53.06 -30.82 -1.83
N PHE A 257 53.39 -30.22 -2.98
CA PHE A 257 54.42 -30.74 -3.87
C PHE A 257 55.84 -30.68 -3.26
N LEU A 258 56.15 -29.62 -2.50
CA LEU A 258 57.45 -29.47 -1.83
C LEU A 258 57.61 -30.35 -0.58
N TRP A 259 56.53 -30.94 -0.07
CA TRP A 259 56.56 -31.82 1.10
C TRP A 259 56.70 -33.31 0.73
N PHE A 260 56.52 -33.66 -0.55
CA PHE A 260 56.89 -34.94 -1.15
C PHE A 260 58.28 -34.87 -1.78
#